data_AF-A0A3M4M6F0-F1
#
_entry.id   AF-A0A3M4M6F0-F1
#
_cell.length_a   1.000
_cell.length_b   1.000
_cell.length_c   1.000
_cell.angle_alpha   90.00
_cell.angle_beta   90.00
_cell.angle_gamma   90.00
#
_symmetry.space_group_name_H-M   'P 1'
#
loop_
_entity.id
_entity.type
_entity.pdbx_description
1 polymer ?
#
loop_
_entity_poly.entity_id
_entity_poly.type
_entity_poly.pdbx_seq_one_letter_code
_entity_poly.pdbx_strand_id
1 'polypeptide(L)' 'MTKRFKHIEALTVLKEGVKVGDLYRAEGKGIYFTYDPGWIATGFNLSPITNISGNDE' A
#
# COMPACT_ATOMS: atom_id res chain seq x y z
N MET A 1 -20.62 18.26 17.40
CA MET A 1 -19.54 18.55 16.43
C MET A 1 -19.30 17.30 15.60
N THR A 2 -19.73 17.26 14.35
CA THR A 2 -19.46 16.14 13.43
C THR A 2 -18.00 16.20 13.01
N LYS A 3 -17.21 15.23 13.48
CA LYS A 3 -15.79 15.10 13.10
C LYS A 3 -15.75 14.75 11.60
N ARG A 4 -15.43 15.72 10.75
CA ARG A 4 -15.16 15.45 9.32
C ARG A 4 -13.93 14.58 9.25
N PHE A 5 -14.09 13.32 8.84
CA PHE A 5 -12.95 12.49 8.45
C PHE A 5 -12.26 13.18 7.28
N LYS A 6 -10.98 13.54 7.44
CA LYS A 6 -10.18 14.04 6.33
C LYS A 6 -10.03 12.90 5.33
N HIS A 7 -10.27 13.19 4.05
CA HIS A 7 -9.97 12.23 3.00
C HIS A 7 -8.46 12.01 2.98
N ILE A 8 -8.04 10.75 3.15
CA ILE A 8 -6.63 10.36 3.12
C ILE A 8 -6.41 9.64 1.80
N GLU A 9 -5.59 10.23 0.95
CA GLU A 9 -5.30 9.67 -0.38
C GLU A 9 -4.17 8.65 -0.34
N ALA A 10 -3.27 8.75 0.65
CA ALA A 10 -2.14 7.84 0.83
C ALA A 10 -1.80 7.62 2.31
N LEU A 11 -1.37 6.41 2.63
CA LEU A 11 -0.89 5.96 3.94
C LEU A 11 0.48 5.31 3.78
N THR A 12 1.45 5.75 4.56
CA THR A 12 2.71 5.02 4.71
C THR A 12 2.51 3.86 5.68
N VAL A 13 2.88 2.67 5.24
CA VAL A 13 2.75 1.43 6.03
C VAL A 13 4.09 1.11 6.67
N LEU A 14 4.08 0.94 7.99
CA LEU A 14 5.26 0.64 8.79
C LEU A 14 5.08 -0.70 9.52
N LYS A 15 6.17 -1.46 9.66
CA LYS A 15 6.29 -2.56 10.61
C LYS A 15 7.37 -2.20 11.62
N GLU A 16 6.99 -2.07 12.89
CA GLU A 16 7.94 -1.80 13.99
C GLU A 16 8.84 -0.57 13.70
N GLY A 17 8.28 0.44 13.05
CA GLY A 17 8.99 1.67 12.66
C GLY A 17 9.76 1.59 11.33
N VAL A 18 9.90 0.41 10.72
CA VAL A 18 10.51 0.24 9.40
C VAL A 18 9.47 0.43 8.30
N LYS A 19 9.80 1.19 7.26
CA LYS A 19 8.91 1.40 6.12
C LYS A 19 8.76 0.12 5.31
N VAL A 20 7.51 -0.32 5.16
CA VAL A 20 7.13 -1.48 4.36
C VAL A 20 6.72 -1.06 2.95
N GLY A 21 6.04 0.09 2.84
CA GLY A 21 5.54 0.60 1.57
C GLY A 21 4.49 1.69 1.76
N ASP A 22 3.77 2.00 0.69
CA ASP A 22 2.71 3.01 0.67
C ASP A 22 1.41 2.40 0.10
N LEU A 23 0.29 2.69 0.78
CA LEU A 23 -1.07 2.33 0.38
C LEU A 23 -1.76 3.60 -0.11
N TYR A 24 -2.25 3.62 -1.34
CA TYR A 24 -2.92 4.80 -1.89
C TYR A 24 -4.20 4.45 -2.64
N ARG A 25 -5.14 5.38 -2.64
CA ARG A 25 -6.36 5.28 -3.43
C ARG A 25 -6.15 5.97 -4.77
N ALA A 26 -6.28 5.22 -5.86
CA ALA A 26 -6.36 5.80 -7.20
C ALA A 26 -7.84 5.97 -7.57
N GLU A 27 -8.24 7.21 -7.83
CA GLU A 27 -9.62 7.54 -8.17
C GLU A 27 -10.10 6.76 -9.39
N GLY A 28 -11.30 6.17 -9.29
CA GLY A 28 -11.89 5.33 -10.34
C GLY A 28 -11.21 3.97 -10.57
N LYS A 29 -10.11 3.66 -9.87
CA LYS A 29 -9.32 2.44 -10.09
C LYS A 29 -9.23 1.51 -8.89
N GLY A 30 -9.26 2.06 -7.67
CA GLY A 30 -9.29 1.27 -6.43
C GLY A 30 -8.17 1.63 -5.45
N ILE A 31 -7.81 0.68 -4.59
CA ILE A 31 -6.74 0.81 -3.60
C ILE A 31 -5.53 0.02 -4.07
N TYR A 32 -4.38 0.67 -4.08
CA TYR A 32 -3.11 0.13 -4.55
C TYR A 32 -2.09 0.14 -3.44
N PHE A 33 -1.17 -0.81 -3.49
CA PHE A 33 -0.06 -0.90 -2.55
C PHE A 33 1.26 -1.03 -3.32
N THR A 34 2.26 -0.27 -2.90
CA THR A 34 3.63 -0.36 -3.43
C THR A 34 4.60 -0.63 -2.29
N TYR A 35 5.40 -1.68 -2.40
CA TYR A 35 6.44 -1.98 -1.42
C TYR A 35 7.59 -0.98 -1.51
N ASP A 36 8.19 -0.69 -0.35
CA ASP A 36 9.47 0.00 -0.27
C ASP A 36 10.57 -0.93 -0.81
N PRO A 37 11.52 -0.43 -1.63
CA PRO A 37 12.61 -1.25 -2.17
C PRO A 37 13.43 -1.99 -1.11
N GLY A 38 13.66 -1.36 0.05
CA GLY A 38 14.37 -2.00 1.15
C GLY A 38 13.58 -3.16 1.76
N TRP A 39 12.26 -3.04 1.81
CA TRP A 39 11.38 -4.10 2.27
C TRP A 39 11.29 -5.26 1.27
N ILE A 40 11.29 -4.98 -0.04
CA ILE A 40 11.34 -6.04 -1.07
C ILE A 40 12.59 -6.91 -0.89
N ALA A 41 13.73 -6.30 -0.57
CA ALA A 41 15.00 -7.01 -0.46
C ALA A 41 15.14 -7.87 0.80
N THR A 42 14.43 -7.54 1.90
CA THR A 42 14.72 -8.11 3.23
C THR A 42 13.49 -8.58 4.01
N GLY A 43 12.30 -8.17 3.58
CA GLY A 43 11.05 -8.38 4.30
C GLY A 43 10.24 -9.56 3.78
N PHE A 44 8.93 -9.48 3.98
CA PHE A 44 7.95 -10.47 3.55
C PHE A 44 6.69 -9.77 3.02
N ASN A 45 5.91 -10.52 2.23
CA ASN A 45 4.66 -10.02 1.66
C ASN A 45 3.59 -9.82 2.75
N LEU A 46 2.86 -8.71 2.66
CA LEU A 46 1.76 -8.39 3.58
C LEU A 46 0.55 -9.33 3.43
N SER A 47 0.41 -9.98 2.27
CA SER A 47 -0.59 -11.01 2.02
C SER A 47 0.04 -12.17 1.24
N PRO A 48 -0.51 -13.39 1.36
CA PRO A 48 -0.07 -14.55 0.57
C PRO A 48 -0.45 -14.44 -0.91
N ILE A 49 -1.29 -13.48 -1.28
CA ILE A 49 -1.77 -13.27 -2.65
C ILE A 49 -1.32 -11.88 -3.09
N THR A 50 -0.23 -11.82 -3.86
CA THR A 50 0.06 -10.63 -4.67
C THR A 50 -0.90 -10.67 -5.85
N ASN A 51 -1.97 -9.88 -5.82
CA ASN A 51 -2.84 -9.74 -6.98
C ASN A 51 -2.05 -8.90 -8.01
N ILE A 52 -1.25 -9.59 -8.85
CA ILE A 52 -0.61 -9.01 -10.03
C ILE A 52 -1.73 -8.81 -11.04
N SER A 53 -2.44 -7.69 -10.92
CA SER A 53 -3.36 -7.22 -11.94
C SER A 53 -2.55 -6.52 -13.02
N GLY A 54 -2.31 -7.23 -14.14
CA GLY A 54 -2.06 -6.60 -15.44
C GLY A 54 -0.80 -7.05 -16.19
N ASN A 55 -1.04 -7.97 -17.13
CA ASN A 55 -0.31 -8.24 -18.38
C ASN A 55 1.09 -8.85 -18.31
N ASP A 56 1.13 -10.19 -18.32
CA ASP A 56 2.09 -10.93 -19.15
C ASP A 56 1.28 -11.61 -20.28
N GLU A 57 1.50 -11.09 -21.50
CA GLU A 57 1.10 -11.55 -22.86
C GLU A 57 -0.28 -12.20 -23.11
#